data_AF-A0A1F4VE26-F1
#
_entry.id   AF-A0A1F4VE26-F1
#
_cell.length_a   1.000
_cell.length_b   1.000
_cell.length_c   1.000
_cell.angle_alpha   90.00
_cell.angle_beta   90.00
_cell.angle_gamma   90.00
#
_symmetry.space_group_name_H-M   'P 1'
#
loop_
_entity.id
_entity.type
_entity.pdbx_description
1 polymer ?
#
loop_
_entity_poly.entity_id
_entity_poly.type
_entity_poly.pdbx_seq_one_letter_code
_entity_poly.pdbx_strand_id
1 'polypeptide(L)'
;MDNNISDQNDQKQNEKDLKVKELEESWKRALADYKNLERRFNEEKEAVVAFSNFILLERLIPVLDNLENLCEHLSDQGLALITKQLSDIIKDEGAEEIEALGKDFDPSSMEASEIVEGEDNKVIEVVLKGYKIRDKVIRPARVKVGKAIGS
;
A
#
# COMPACT_ATOMS: atom_id res chain seq x y z
N MET A 1 72.20 -21.11 0.26
CA MET A 1 71.24 -20.95 -0.87
C MET A 1 69.79 -21.08 -0.39
N ASP A 2 69.56 -21.64 0.80
CA ASP A 2 68.22 -21.94 1.33
C ASP A 2 67.39 -20.72 1.79
N ASN A 3 68.02 -19.65 2.29
CA ASN A 3 67.28 -18.44 2.75
C ASN A 3 66.55 -17.67 1.63
N ASN A 4 66.99 -17.79 0.37
CA ASN A 4 66.37 -17.07 -0.75
C ASN A 4 65.11 -17.79 -1.27
N ILE A 5 65.00 -19.11 -1.01
CA ILE A 5 63.88 -19.94 -1.43
C ILE A 5 62.74 -19.84 -0.40
N SER A 6 63.06 -19.72 0.90
CA SER A 6 62.07 -19.46 1.95
C SER A 6 61.41 -18.09 1.78
N ASP A 7 62.19 -17.03 1.56
CA ASP A 7 61.67 -15.67 1.39
C ASP A 7 60.78 -15.53 0.15
N GLN A 8 61.10 -16.22 -0.95
CA GLN A 8 60.26 -16.24 -2.16
C GLN A 8 58.94 -17.02 -1.97
N ASN A 9 58.95 -18.06 -1.14
CA ASN A 9 57.74 -18.82 -0.82
C ASN A 9 56.81 -18.03 0.11
N ASP A 10 57.36 -17.32 1.10
CA ASP A 10 56.59 -16.49 2.02
C ASP A 10 55.94 -15.28 1.31
N GLN A 11 56.65 -14.66 0.36
CA GLN A 11 56.10 -13.60 -0.49
C GLN A 11 54.95 -14.11 -1.38
N LYS A 12 55.13 -15.27 -2.04
CA LYS A 12 54.06 -15.89 -2.84
C LYS A 12 52.85 -16.28 -2.01
N GLN A 13 53.06 -16.72 -0.77
CA GLN A 13 51.96 -17.09 0.13
C GLN A 13 51.17 -15.86 0.57
N ASN A 14 51.84 -14.77 0.96
CA ASN A 14 51.19 -13.50 1.28
C ASN A 14 50.40 -12.93 0.09
N GLU A 15 50.94 -12.99 -1.13
CA GLU A 15 50.24 -12.50 -2.32
C GLU A 15 48.96 -13.31 -2.61
N LYS A 16 49.01 -14.64 -2.42
CA LYS A 16 47.82 -15.51 -2.52
C LYS A 16 46.79 -15.18 -1.44
N ASP A 17 47.22 -15.00 -0.19
CA ASP A 17 46.32 -14.71 0.92
C ASP A 17 45.63 -13.34 0.75
N LEU A 18 46.36 -12.34 0.22
CA LEU A 18 45.79 -11.05 -0.18
C LEU A 18 44.76 -11.23 -1.30
N LYS A 19 45.08 -12.03 -2.33
CA LYS A 19 44.15 -12.29 -3.45
C LYS A 19 42.88 -13.00 -2.98
N VAL A 20 42.99 -13.96 -2.06
CA VAL A 20 41.85 -14.64 -1.45
C VAL A 20 40.98 -13.64 -0.69
N LYS A 21 41.57 -12.77 0.13
CA LYS A 21 40.82 -11.72 0.84
C LYS A 21 40.09 -10.77 -0.11
N GLU A 22 40.76 -10.29 -1.16
CA GLU A 22 40.13 -9.44 -2.18
C GLU A 22 38.93 -10.12 -2.86
N LEU A 23 39.08 -11.42 -3.20
CA LEU A 23 38.02 -12.21 -3.80
C LEU A 23 36.87 -12.44 -2.82
N GLU A 24 37.14 -12.72 -1.55
CA GLU A 24 36.13 -12.87 -0.50
C GLU A 24 35.35 -11.57 -0.28
N GLU A 25 36.02 -10.43 -0.24
CA GLU A 25 35.38 -9.12 -0.10
C GLU A 25 34.55 -8.76 -1.34
N SER A 26 35.07 -9.05 -2.53
CA SER A 26 34.33 -8.89 -3.79
C SER A 26 33.08 -9.77 -3.80
N TRP A 27 33.20 -11.03 -3.40
CA TRP A 27 32.09 -11.96 -3.31
C TRP A 27 31.05 -11.53 -2.28
N LYS A 28 31.46 -11.09 -1.08
CA LYS A 28 30.55 -10.57 -0.05
C LYS A 28 29.78 -9.35 -0.54
N ARG A 29 30.44 -8.43 -1.27
CA ARG A 29 29.78 -7.28 -1.90
C ARG A 29 28.78 -7.72 -2.97
N ALA A 30 29.18 -8.58 -3.90
CA ALA A 30 28.29 -9.10 -4.94
C ALA A 30 27.07 -9.81 -4.34
N LEU A 31 27.24 -10.56 -3.26
CA LEU A 31 26.14 -11.22 -2.54
C LEU A 31 25.19 -10.20 -1.89
N ALA A 32 25.73 -9.13 -1.30
CA ALA A 32 24.92 -8.06 -0.72
C ALA A 32 24.14 -7.30 -1.81
N ASP A 33 24.77 -6.97 -2.93
CA ASP A 33 24.15 -6.31 -4.07
C ASP A 33 23.03 -7.17 -4.67
N TYR A 34 23.25 -8.49 -4.78
CA TYR A 34 22.22 -9.43 -5.22
C TYR A 34 21.00 -9.46 -4.29
N LYS A 35 21.22 -9.55 -2.97
CA LYS A 35 20.12 -9.50 -1.99
C LYS A 35 19.34 -8.19 -2.04
N ASN A 36 20.03 -7.07 -2.23
CA ASN A 36 19.40 -5.76 -2.40
C ASN A 36 18.56 -5.70 -3.68
N LEU A 37 19.07 -6.26 -4.78
CA LEU A 37 18.36 -6.35 -6.06
C LEU A 37 17.11 -7.23 -5.94
N GLU A 38 17.22 -8.40 -5.31
CA GLU A 38 16.11 -9.32 -5.07
C GLU A 38 15.00 -8.66 -4.25
N ARG A 39 15.36 -7.97 -3.15
CA ARG A 39 14.40 -7.20 -2.35
C ARG A 39 13.70 -6.15 -3.19
N ARG A 40 14.47 -5.33 -3.94
CA ARG A 40 13.90 -4.27 -4.79
C ARG A 40 12.98 -4.82 -5.87
N PHE A 41 13.36 -5.93 -6.50
CA PHE A 41 12.55 -6.58 -7.52
C PHE A 41 11.20 -7.07 -6.96
N ASN A 42 11.20 -7.64 -5.75
CA ASN A 42 9.96 -8.05 -5.09
C ASN A 42 9.07 -6.85 -4.75
N GLU A 43 9.66 -5.76 -4.24
CA GLU A 43 8.92 -4.51 -3.95
C GLU A 43 8.30 -3.90 -5.22
N GLU A 44 9.04 -3.86 -6.33
CA GLU A 44 8.54 -3.40 -7.63
C GLU A 44 7.39 -4.28 -8.15
N LYS A 45 7.54 -5.61 -8.03
CA LYS A 45 6.50 -6.55 -8.43
C LYS A 45 5.22 -6.35 -7.63
N GLU A 46 5.31 -6.21 -6.30
CA GLU A 46 4.16 -5.91 -5.45
C GLU A 46 3.51 -4.58 -5.81
N ALA A 47 4.30 -3.54 -6.11
CA ALA A 47 3.78 -2.25 -6.52
C ALA A 47 3.00 -2.33 -7.84
N VAL A 48 3.47 -3.11 -8.82
CA VAL A 48 2.76 -3.34 -10.08
C VAL A 48 1.43 -4.06 -9.85
N VAL A 49 1.40 -5.07 -8.98
CA VAL A 49 0.15 -5.78 -8.64
C VAL A 49 -0.84 -4.83 -7.95
N ALA A 50 -0.40 -4.10 -6.93
CA ALA A 50 -1.24 -3.14 -6.21
C ALA A 50 -1.78 -2.03 -7.14
N PHE A 51 -0.96 -1.54 -8.07
CA PHE A 51 -1.40 -0.55 -9.06
C PHE A 51 -2.40 -1.13 -10.07
N SER A 52 -2.25 -2.40 -10.45
CA SER A 52 -3.19 -3.07 -11.34
C SER A 52 -4.55 -3.26 -10.65
N ASN A 53 -4.54 -3.69 -9.39
CA ASN A 53 -5.73 -3.79 -8.56
C ASN A 53 -6.40 -2.43 -8.38
N PHE A 54 -5.62 -1.37 -8.13
CA PHE A 54 -6.12 0.00 -8.02
C PHE A 54 -6.97 0.41 -9.24
N ILE A 55 -6.47 0.22 -10.46
CA ILE A 55 -7.18 0.60 -11.70
C ILE A 55 -8.48 -0.19 -11.85
N LEU A 56 -8.45 -1.48 -11.53
CA LEU A 56 -9.64 -2.33 -11.62
C LEU A 56 -10.69 -1.92 -10.58
N LEU A 57 -10.27 -1.71 -9.34
CA LEU A 57 -11.13 -1.38 -8.21
C LEU A 57 -11.75 0.01 -8.35
N GLU A 58 -11.02 0.99 -8.90
CA GLU A 58 -11.56 2.32 -9.25
C GLU A 58 -12.82 2.22 -10.12
N ARG A 59 -12.89 1.21 -11.00
CA ARG A 59 -14.03 0.96 -11.89
C ARG A 59 -15.10 0.06 -11.28
N LEU A 60 -14.74 -0.82 -10.35
CA LEU A 60 -15.66 -1.76 -9.70
C LEU A 60 -16.40 -1.14 -8.51
N ILE A 61 -15.77 -0.24 -7.75
CA ILE A 61 -16.38 0.40 -6.58
C ILE A 61 -17.71 1.11 -6.94
N PRO A 62 -17.83 1.88 -8.04
CA PRO A 62 -19.11 2.46 -8.45
C PRO A 62 -20.22 1.42 -8.69
N VAL A 63 -19.85 0.20 -9.10
CA VAL A 63 -20.81 -0.91 -9.25
C VAL A 63 -21.27 -1.40 -7.88
N LEU A 64 -20.34 -1.53 -6.92
CA LEU A 64 -20.69 -1.86 -5.54
C LEU A 64 -21.65 -0.82 -4.95
N ASP A 65 -21.41 0.48 -5.13
CA ASP A 65 -22.31 1.51 -4.58
C ASP A 65 -23.73 1.40 -5.15
N ASN A 66 -23.86 1.10 -6.45
CA ASN A 66 -25.16 0.90 -7.06
C ASN A 66 -25.88 -0.32 -6.46
N LEU A 67 -25.14 -1.40 -6.19
CA LEU A 67 -25.70 -2.59 -5.55
C LEU A 67 -26.11 -2.31 -4.09
N GLU A 68 -25.28 -1.57 -3.33
CA GLU A 68 -25.61 -1.13 -1.98
C GLU A 68 -26.86 -0.25 -1.98
N ASN A 69 -26.95 0.74 -2.87
CA ASN A 69 -28.11 1.59 -3.04
C ASN A 69 -29.37 0.76 -3.36
N LEU A 70 -29.26 -0.20 -4.28
CA LEU A 70 -30.39 -1.10 -4.59
C LEU A 70 -30.81 -1.93 -3.38
N CYS A 71 -29.87 -2.41 -2.55
CA CYS A 71 -30.20 -3.14 -1.31
C CYS A 71 -30.99 -2.30 -0.31
N GLU A 72 -30.77 -0.98 -0.25
CA GLU A 72 -31.52 -0.08 0.63
C GLU A 72 -33.00 0.04 0.21
N HIS A 73 -33.28 -0.08 -1.09
CA HIS A 73 -34.62 0.10 -1.65
C HIS A 73 -35.37 -1.22 -1.87
N LEU A 74 -34.64 -2.28 -2.25
CA LEU A 74 -35.14 -3.61 -2.54
C LEU A 74 -34.64 -4.50 -1.40
N SER A 75 -35.51 -4.80 -0.42
CA SER A 75 -35.19 -5.69 0.71
C SER A 75 -35.04 -7.17 0.28
N ASP A 76 -34.21 -7.43 -0.73
CA ASP A 76 -33.92 -8.72 -1.33
C ASP A 76 -32.66 -9.32 -0.71
N GLN A 77 -32.82 -10.50 -0.11
CA GLN A 77 -31.74 -11.20 0.59
C GLN A 77 -30.66 -11.74 -0.36
N GLY A 78 -31.04 -12.13 -1.59
CA GLY A 78 -30.11 -12.62 -2.59
C GLY A 78 -29.21 -11.50 -3.11
N LEU A 79 -29.79 -10.32 -3.34
CA LEU A 79 -29.03 -9.12 -3.69
C LEU A 79 -28.06 -8.75 -2.57
N ALA A 80 -28.52 -8.71 -1.32
CA ALA A 80 -27.66 -8.41 -0.16
C ALA A 80 -26.47 -9.38 -0.04
N LEU A 81 -26.68 -10.67 -0.32
CA LEU A 81 -25.61 -11.66 -0.32
C LEU A 81 -24.55 -11.37 -1.39
N ILE A 82 -24.97 -11.05 -2.62
CA ILE A 82 -24.06 -10.75 -3.73
C ILE A 82 -23.29 -9.45 -3.47
N THR A 83 -23.97 -8.41 -2.97
CA THR A 83 -23.35 -7.14 -2.58
C THR A 83 -22.26 -7.36 -1.53
N LYS A 84 -22.54 -8.18 -0.51
CA LYS A 84 -21.56 -8.54 0.50
C LYS A 84 -20.38 -9.31 -0.09
N GLN A 85 -20.63 -10.31 -0.94
CA GLN A 85 -19.57 -11.06 -1.61
C GLN A 85 -18.65 -10.15 -2.44
N LEU A 86 -19.21 -9.17 -3.16
CA LEU A 86 -18.42 -8.21 -3.91
C LEU A 86 -17.59 -7.31 -2.99
N SER A 87 -18.18 -6.84 -1.88
CA SER A 87 -17.47 -6.05 -0.87
C SER A 87 -16.29 -6.84 -0.26
N ASP A 88 -16.50 -8.12 0.06
CA ASP A 88 -15.47 -9.01 0.58
C ASP A 88 -14.33 -9.20 -0.45
N ILE A 89 -14.64 -9.39 -1.74
CA ILE A 89 -13.64 -9.49 -2.81
C ILE A 89 -12.81 -8.20 -2.92
N ILE A 90 -13.45 -7.04 -2.89
CA ILE A 90 -12.76 -5.74 -2.96
C ILE A 90 -11.78 -5.60 -1.78
N LYS A 91 -12.17 -6.06 -0.59
CA LYS A 91 -11.34 -6.07 0.60
C LYS A 91 -10.15 -7.03 0.48
N ASP A 92 -10.39 -8.24 -0.01
CA ASP A 92 -9.35 -9.26 -0.21
C ASP A 92 -8.29 -8.82 -1.24
N GLU A 93 -8.68 -8.03 -2.25
CA GLU A 93 -7.76 -7.42 -3.23
C GLU A 93 -6.99 -6.20 -2.69
N GLY A 94 -7.19 -5.87 -1.42
CA GLY A 94 -6.40 -4.88 -0.66
C GLY A 94 -7.01 -3.49 -0.56
N ALA A 95 -8.26 -3.29 -0.99
CA ALA A 95 -8.96 -2.02 -0.80
C ALA A 95 -9.69 -1.97 0.54
N GLU A 96 -9.42 -0.91 1.30
CA GLU A 96 -10.01 -0.65 2.60
C GLU A 96 -10.94 0.56 2.52
N GLU A 97 -12.09 0.47 3.18
CA GLU A 97 -12.99 1.60 3.34
C GLU A 97 -12.33 2.68 4.21
N ILE A 98 -12.47 3.94 3.80
CA ILE A 98 -12.00 5.10 4.56
C ILE A 98 -13.00 5.37 5.67
N GLU A 99 -12.64 4.98 6.89
CA GLU A 99 -13.40 5.28 8.11
C GLU A 99 -13.44 6.80 8.37
N ALA A 100 -14.46 7.48 7.85
CA ALA A 100 -14.58 8.93 7.93
C ALA A 100 -15.52 9.40 9.05
N LEU A 101 -16.62 8.67 9.33
CA LEU A 101 -17.66 9.11 10.26
C LEU A 101 -17.11 9.42 11.67
N GLY A 102 -17.37 10.63 12.17
CA GLY A 102 -16.93 11.10 13.49
C GLY A 102 -15.45 11.46 13.59
N LYS A 103 -14.64 11.23 12.55
CA LYS A 103 -13.24 11.66 12.49
C LYS A 103 -13.13 13.10 12.03
N ASP A 104 -11.96 13.69 12.23
CA ASP A 104 -11.67 15.02 11.72
C ASP A 104 -11.57 14.95 10.18
N PHE A 105 -12.05 16.00 9.52
CA PHE A 105 -12.01 16.09 8.07
C PHE A 105 -10.57 16.15 7.57
N ASP A 106 -10.22 15.24 6.66
CA ASP A 106 -8.91 15.15 6.03
C ASP A 106 -9.05 15.33 4.50
N PRO A 107 -8.64 16.48 3.94
CA PRO A 107 -8.70 16.75 2.50
C PRO A 107 -7.91 15.76 1.62
N SER A 108 -6.95 15.01 2.19
CA SER A 108 -6.17 14.05 1.43
C SER A 108 -6.94 12.75 1.12
N SER A 109 -7.96 12.44 1.92
CA SER A 109 -8.74 11.21 1.84
C SER A 109 -10.26 11.42 1.78
N MET A 110 -10.71 12.67 1.92
CA MET A 110 -12.14 13.03 1.97
C MET A 110 -12.47 14.23 1.07
N GLU A 111 -13.66 14.20 0.49
CA GLU A 111 -14.26 15.29 -0.29
C GLU A 111 -15.46 15.83 0.50
N ALA A 112 -15.39 17.09 0.93
CA ALA A 112 -16.51 17.74 1.61
C ALA A 112 -17.61 18.10 0.60
N SER A 113 -18.77 17.45 0.67
CA SER A 113 -19.92 17.77 -0.18
C SER A 113 -20.79 18.89 0.36
N GLU A 114 -20.88 19.00 1.68
CA GLU A 114 -21.76 19.95 2.36
C GLU A 114 -21.18 20.31 3.73
N ILE A 115 -21.43 21.54 4.19
CA ILE A 115 -21.15 21.97 5.57
C ILE A 115 -22.47 22.00 6.32
N VAL A 116 -22.55 21.29 7.43
CA VAL A 116 -23.75 21.19 8.28
C VAL A 116 -23.46 21.67 9.70
N GLU A 117 -24.51 21.96 10.46
CA GLU A 117 -24.37 22.27 11.88
C GLU A 117 -23.83 21.05 12.63
N GLY A 118 -22.77 21.25 13.42
CA GLY A 118 -22.14 20.17 14.18
C GLY A 118 -20.81 20.57 14.80
N GLU A 119 -20.07 19.58 15.30
CA GLU A 119 -18.71 19.76 15.79
C GLU A 119 -17.80 20.26 14.66
N ASP A 120 -17.07 21.35 14.94
CA ASP A 120 -16.24 22.00 13.93
C ASP A 120 -15.15 21.06 13.39
N ASN A 121 -15.02 21.02 12.07
CA ASN A 121 -14.05 20.19 11.35
C ASN A 121 -14.22 18.67 11.54
N LYS A 122 -15.37 18.19 12.03
CA LYS A 122 -15.68 16.75 12.10
C LYS A 122 -16.57 16.27 10.97
N VAL A 123 -16.41 15.03 10.56
CA VAL A 123 -17.33 14.36 9.63
C VAL A 123 -18.60 13.98 10.38
N ILE A 124 -19.72 14.56 9.96
CA ILE A 124 -21.05 14.33 10.54
C ILE A 124 -21.77 13.18 9.83
N GLU A 125 -21.57 13.06 8.53
CA GLU A 125 -22.23 12.04 7.69
C GLU A 125 -21.31 11.63 6.54
N VAL A 126 -21.33 10.34 6.19
CA VAL A 126 -20.67 9.81 4.99
C VAL A 126 -21.74 9.60 3.93
N VAL A 127 -21.73 10.43 2.90
CA VAL A 127 -22.69 10.38 1.78
C VAL A 127 -22.29 9.31 0.77
N LEU A 128 -20.99 9.14 0.56
CA LEU A 128 -20.44 8.10 -0.30
C LEU A 128 -19.15 7.57 0.31
N LYS A 129 -19.06 6.25 0.44
CA LYS A 129 -17.88 5.59 1.01
C LYS A 129 -16.63 5.87 0.18
N GLY A 130 -15.53 6.16 0.85
CA GLY A 130 -14.21 6.25 0.23
C GLY A 130 -13.45 4.94 0.35
N TYR A 131 -12.50 4.70 -0.54
CA TYR A 131 -11.66 3.50 -0.49
C TYR A 131 -10.19 3.85 -0.78
N LYS A 132 -9.28 3.11 -0.17
CA LYS A 132 -7.82 3.24 -0.35
C LYS A 132 -7.14 1.88 -0.43
N ILE A 133 -5.98 1.80 -1.07
CA ILE A 133 -5.07 0.65 -1.00
C ILE A 133 -3.77 1.15 -0.39
N ARG A 134 -3.38 0.57 0.76
CA ARG A 134 -2.24 1.06 1.54
C ARG A 134 -2.41 2.56 1.81
N ASP A 135 -1.49 3.39 1.33
CA ASP A 135 -1.53 4.85 1.50
C ASP A 135 -2.16 5.59 0.29
N LYS A 136 -2.59 4.88 -0.74
CA LYS A 136 -3.12 5.48 -1.97
C LYS A 136 -4.65 5.45 -1.98
N VAL A 137 -5.26 6.63 -2.02
CA VAL A 137 -6.71 6.80 -2.14
C VAL A 137 -7.17 6.40 -3.54
N ILE A 138 -8.09 5.43 -3.63
CA ILE A 138 -8.78 5.06 -4.88
C ILE A 138 -9.85 6.08 -5.18
N ARG A 139 -10.70 6.34 -4.18
CA ARG A 139 -11.76 7.32 -4.23
C ARG A 139 -11.90 7.96 -2.86
N PRO A 140 -11.91 9.30 -2.75
CA PRO A 140 -12.11 9.95 -1.46
C PRO A 140 -13.52 9.67 -0.92
N ALA A 141 -13.66 9.63 0.39
CA ALA A 141 -14.98 9.56 1.01
C ALA A 141 -15.70 10.89 0.83
N ARG A 142 -16.93 10.87 0.32
CA ARG A 142 -17.74 12.08 0.23
C ARG A 142 -18.50 12.28 1.54
N VAL A 143 -18.27 13.41 2.18
CA VAL A 143 -18.68 13.62 3.56
C VAL A 143 -19.35 14.97 3.77
N LYS A 144 -20.25 15.05 4.76
CA LYS A 144 -20.72 16.31 5.32
C LYS A 144 -19.86 16.68 6.51
N VAL A 145 -19.34 17.90 6.53
CA VAL A 145 -18.42 18.39 7.57
C VAL A 145 -19.18 19.34 8.50
N GLY A 146 -18.98 19.14 9.79
CA GLY A 146 -19.56 19.96 10.84
C GLY A 146 -18.88 21.31 10.91
N LYS A 147 -19.68 22.34 11.10
CA LYS A 147 -19.22 23.67 11.46
C LYS A 147 -19.98 24.12 12.68
N ALA A 148 -19.26 24.57 13.70
CA ALA A 148 -19.89 25.16 14.86
C ALA A 148 -20.54 26.49 14.43
N ILE A 149 -21.86 26.56 14.49
CA ILE A 149 -22.56 27.83 14.35
C ILE A 149 -22.42 28.54 15.70
N GLY A 150 -21.75 29.69 15.69
CA GLY A 150 -21.41 30.44 16.90
C GLY A 150 -22.62 30.74 17.79
N SER A 151 -22.41 30.55 19.09
CA SER A 151 -23.19 31.15 20.19
C SER A 151 -23.22 32.67 20.12
#